data_AF-A0A3C0V9K1-F1
#
_entry.id   AF-A0A3C0V9K1-F1
#
_cell.length_a   1.000
_cell.length_b   1.000
_cell.length_c   1.000
_cell.angle_alpha   90.00
_cell.angle_beta   90.00
_cell.angle_gamma   90.00
#
_symmetry.space_group_name_H-M   'P 1'
#
loop_
_entity.id
_entity.type
_entity.pdbx_description
1 polymer ?
#
loop_
_entity_poly.entity_id
_entity_poly.type
_entity_poly.pdbx_seq_one_letter_code
_entity_poly.pdbx_strand_id
1 'polypeptide(L)'
;MVDVAHTDAALAAKVSEVSARRCAACHAAPEISRLDWIDLRAPRKTRFLAAPLAKDAGGAGKCGAAVYRDSTDPDYRALLEAVTAAANEAWRRPRRDLEVVKAEEGIGTVAEAR
;
A
#
# COMPACT_ATOMS: atom_id res chain seq x y z
N MET A 1 -14.39 14.98 -11.95
CA MET A 1 -14.57 14.21 -10.70
C MET A 1 -14.05 12.82 -10.99
N VAL A 2 -12.79 12.53 -10.66
CA VAL A 2 -12.19 11.21 -10.96
C VAL A 2 -12.78 10.21 -9.97
N ASP A 3 -13.40 9.18 -10.51
CA ASP A 3 -14.09 8.13 -9.75
C ASP A 3 -13.06 7.25 -9.02
N VAL A 4 -13.19 7.13 -7.70
CA VAL A 4 -12.26 6.36 -6.84
C VAL A 4 -12.28 4.87 -7.19
N ALA A 5 -13.40 4.34 -7.70
CA ALA A 5 -13.47 2.95 -8.16
C ALA A 5 -12.61 2.72 -9.42
N HIS A 6 -12.43 3.75 -10.25
CA HIS A 6 -11.53 3.69 -11.42
C HIS A 6 -10.05 3.66 -11.01
N THR A 7 -9.68 4.33 -9.91
CA THR A 7 -8.28 4.34 -9.43
C THR A 7 -7.89 3.03 -8.76
N ASP A 8 -8.79 2.40 -8.00
CA ASP A 8 -8.50 1.13 -7.32
C ASP A 8 -8.37 -0.03 -8.30
N ALA A 9 -9.22 -0.08 -9.33
CA ALA A 9 -9.12 -1.10 -10.38
C ALA A 9 -7.79 -1.01 -11.14
N ALA A 10 -7.34 0.21 -11.47
CA ALA A 10 -6.06 0.43 -12.14
C ALA A 10 -4.88 0.04 -11.23
N LEU A 11 -4.95 0.38 -9.93
CA LEU A 11 -3.94 -0.02 -8.95
C LEU A 11 -3.88 -1.55 -8.81
N ALA A 12 -5.03 -2.21 -8.66
CA ALA A 12 -5.12 -3.67 -8.55
C ALA A 12 -4.52 -4.37 -9.78
N ALA A 13 -4.83 -3.87 -10.98
CA ALA A 13 -4.26 -4.39 -12.22
C ALA A 13 -2.73 -4.26 -12.23
N LYS A 14 -2.19 -3.09 -11.86
CA LYS A 14 -0.75 -2.85 -11.80
C LYS A 14 -0.05 -3.75 -10.78
N VAL A 15 -0.60 -3.87 -9.57
CA VAL A 15 -0.03 -4.74 -8.52
C VAL A 15 -0.06 -6.20 -8.98
N SER A 16 -1.15 -6.64 -9.60
CA SER A 16 -1.27 -8.01 -10.14
C SER A 16 -0.27 -8.28 -11.25
N GLU A 17 -0.13 -7.37 -12.22
CA GLU A 17 0.82 -7.50 -13.34
C GLU A 17 2.27 -7.66 -12.84
N VAL A 18 2.71 -6.76 -11.96
CA VAL A 18 4.07 -6.82 -11.41
C VAL A 18 4.26 -8.08 -10.55
N SER A 19 3.25 -8.47 -9.76
CA SER A 19 3.33 -9.70 -8.96
C SER A 19 3.44 -10.95 -9.83
N ALA A 20 2.72 -11.00 -10.95
CA ALA A 20 2.83 -12.09 -11.92
C ALA A 20 4.23 -12.13 -12.57
N ARG A 21 4.81 -10.97 -12.89
CA ARG A 21 6.15 -10.87 -13.48
C ARG A 21 7.28 -11.22 -12.50
N ARG A 22 7.16 -10.82 -11.22
CA ARG A 22 8.28 -10.81 -10.27
C ARG A 22 8.18 -11.87 -9.16
N CYS A 23 6.97 -12.30 -8.81
CA CYS A 23 6.73 -13.11 -7.61
C CYS A 23 6.08 -14.48 -7.91
N ALA A 24 5.69 -14.73 -9.17
CA ALA A 24 4.95 -15.95 -9.57
C ALA A 24 5.73 -17.26 -9.42
N ALA A 25 7.05 -17.20 -9.17
CA ALA A 25 7.85 -18.39 -8.91
C ALA A 25 7.48 -19.09 -7.59
N CYS A 26 6.81 -18.40 -6.65
CA CYS A 26 6.46 -18.96 -5.33
C CYS A 26 4.96 -18.89 -4.99
N HIS A 27 4.21 -17.93 -5.52
CA HIS A 27 2.80 -17.71 -5.20
C HIS A 27 2.01 -17.39 -6.46
N ALA A 28 0.70 -17.65 -6.48
CA ALA A 28 -0.14 -17.10 -7.54
C ALA A 28 -0.31 -15.58 -7.32
N ALA A 29 -0.20 -14.77 -8.37
CA ALA A 29 -0.28 -13.31 -8.26
C ALA A 29 -1.50 -12.80 -7.47
N PRO A 30 -2.73 -13.34 -7.65
CA PRO A 30 -3.91 -12.89 -6.90
C PRO A 30 -3.81 -13.10 -5.38
N GLU A 31 -2.99 -14.04 -4.91
CA GLU A 31 -2.84 -14.33 -3.48
C GLU A 31 -2.02 -13.27 -2.74
N ILE A 32 -1.17 -12.54 -3.48
CA ILE A 32 -0.20 -11.60 -2.93
C ILE A 32 -0.41 -10.15 -3.40
N SER A 33 -1.32 -9.90 -4.34
CA SER A 33 -1.55 -8.58 -4.95
C SER A 33 -2.71 -7.79 -4.34
N ARG A 34 -3.14 -8.16 -3.13
CA ARG A 34 -4.33 -7.59 -2.49
C ARG A 34 -4.11 -6.15 -2.00
N LEU A 35 -5.01 -5.24 -2.35
CA LEU A 35 -4.92 -3.82 -1.98
C LEU A 35 -5.12 -3.56 -0.48
N ASP A 36 -5.82 -4.44 0.24
CA ASP A 36 -6.03 -4.29 1.69
C ASP A 36 -4.74 -4.50 2.52
N TRP A 37 -3.65 -4.94 1.88
CA TRP A 37 -2.32 -5.02 2.50
C TRP A 37 -1.53 -3.71 2.40
N ILE A 38 -2.08 -2.69 1.75
CA ILE A 38 -1.44 -1.37 1.65
C ILE A 38 -1.40 -0.73 3.03
N ASP A 39 -0.19 -0.42 3.48
CA ASP A 39 0.02 0.39 4.68
C ASP A 39 -0.12 1.87 4.30
N LEU A 40 -1.27 2.47 4.64
CA LEU A 40 -1.58 3.87 4.33
C LEU A 40 -0.67 4.87 5.05
N ARG A 41 -0.04 4.49 6.17
CA ARG A 41 0.87 5.38 6.93
C ARG A 41 2.31 5.24 6.47
N ALA A 42 2.70 4.04 6.03
CA ALA A 42 4.04 3.74 5.57
C ALA A 42 4.00 2.89 4.28
N PRO A 43 3.73 3.48 3.10
CA PRO A 43 3.60 2.76 1.82
C PRO A 43 4.69 1.72 1.54
N ARG A 44 5.96 2.02 1.91
CA ARG A 44 7.11 1.12 1.78
C ARG A 44 6.98 -0.20 2.57
N LYS A 45 6.16 -0.23 3.63
CA LYS A 45 5.91 -1.41 4.47
C LYS A 45 4.77 -2.29 3.96
N THR A 46 4.06 -1.87 2.91
CA THR A 46 3.06 -2.69 2.21
C THR A 46 3.64 -4.06 1.86
N ARG A 47 2.90 -5.14 2.15
CA ARG A 47 3.46 -6.50 2.13
C ARG A 47 4.09 -6.90 0.80
N PHE A 48 3.43 -6.60 -0.32
CA PHE A 48 3.93 -6.92 -1.66
C PHE A 48 5.08 -6.01 -2.14
N LEU A 49 5.47 -5.00 -1.35
CA LEU A 49 6.71 -4.23 -1.53
C LEU A 49 7.81 -4.73 -0.58
N ALA A 50 7.47 -4.94 0.69
CA ALA A 50 8.45 -5.24 1.74
C ALA A 50 8.94 -6.69 1.70
N ALA A 51 8.06 -7.68 1.48
CA ALA A 51 8.45 -9.10 1.44
C ALA A 51 9.48 -9.44 0.34
N PRO A 52 9.31 -8.99 -0.92
CA PRO A 52 10.25 -9.26 -2.01
C PRO A 52 11.56 -8.45 -1.98
N LEU A 53 11.62 -7.35 -1.21
CA LEU A 53 12.79 -6.49 -1.10
C LEU A 53 13.85 -7.10 -0.16
N ALA A 54 15.12 -7.04 -0.55
CA ALA A 54 16.25 -7.48 0.27
C ALA A 54 16.27 -6.78 1.64
N LYS A 55 16.73 -7.50 2.68
CA LYS A 55 16.83 -6.97 4.05
C LYS A 55 17.77 -5.77 4.14
N ASP A 56 18.91 -5.84 3.44
CA ASP A 56 19.91 -4.77 3.43
C ASP A 56 19.41 -3.49 2.74
N ALA A 57 18.38 -3.61 1.91
CA ALA A 57 17.68 -2.47 1.29
C ALA A 57 16.48 -1.97 2.13
N GLY A 58 16.31 -2.48 3.35
CA GLY A 58 15.21 -2.13 4.26
C GLY A 58 13.92 -2.92 4.04
N GLY A 59 13.97 -4.00 3.26
CA GLY A 59 12.87 -4.95 3.09
C GLY A 59 12.77 -5.98 4.21
N ALA A 60 11.74 -6.82 4.15
CA ALA A 60 11.57 -7.93 5.07
C ALA A 60 12.31 -9.21 4.59
N GLY A 61 12.65 -9.30 3.30
CA GLY A 61 13.35 -10.44 2.70
C GLY A 61 12.69 -11.77 3.05
N LYS A 62 11.37 -11.86 2.87
CA LYS A 62 10.56 -13.04 3.23
C LYS A 62 10.38 -14.03 2.08
N CYS A 63 10.70 -13.62 0.86
CA CYS A 63 10.75 -14.51 -0.30
C CYS A 63 11.97 -15.42 -0.21
N GLY A 64 11.93 -16.59 -0.87
CA GLY A 64 13.05 -17.56 -0.86
C GLY A 64 14.38 -16.99 -1.37
N ALA A 65 14.31 -15.96 -2.22
CA ALA A 65 15.41 -15.08 -2.59
C ALA A 65 14.91 -13.63 -2.67
N ALA A 66 15.82 -12.66 -2.60
CA ALA A 66 15.48 -11.26 -2.85
C ALA A 66 15.02 -11.11 -4.31
N VAL A 67 13.76 -10.76 -4.51
CA VAL A 67 13.17 -10.47 -5.82
C VAL A 67 13.62 -9.10 -6.30
N TYR A 68 13.63 -8.13 -5.38
CA TYR A 68 14.21 -6.80 -5.57
C TYR A 68 15.49 -6.70 -4.76
N ARG A 69 16.61 -6.48 -5.44
CA ARG A 69 17.90 -6.28 -4.78
C ARG A 69 17.89 -5.04 -3.90
N ASP A 70 17.34 -3.94 -4.43
CA ASP A 70 17.23 -2.66 -3.75
C ASP A 70 16.07 -1.83 -4.33
N SER A 71 15.89 -0.61 -3.80
CA SER A 71 14.79 0.27 -4.20
C SER A 71 14.95 0.93 -5.57
N THR A 72 16.05 0.67 -6.29
CA THR A 72 16.26 1.18 -7.66
C THR A 72 15.65 0.27 -8.72
N ASP A 73 15.20 -0.94 -8.35
CA ASP A 73 14.48 -1.83 -9.26
C ASP A 73 13.25 -1.09 -9.84
N PRO A 74 13.09 -1.08 -11.17
CA PRO A 74 12.06 -0.29 -11.84
C PRO A 74 10.65 -0.73 -11.47
N ASP A 75 10.43 -2.03 -11.28
CA ASP A 75 9.12 -2.57 -10.90
C ASP A 75 8.80 -2.23 -9.44
N TYR A 76 9.79 -2.36 -8.54
CA TYR A 76 9.65 -1.93 -7.15
C TYR A 76 9.31 -0.44 -7.07
N ARG A 77 10.04 0.42 -7.78
CA ARG A 77 9.84 1.86 -7.78
C ARG A 77 8.46 2.24 -8.34
N ALA A 78 8.06 1.64 -9.46
CA ALA A 78 6.77 1.89 -10.08
C ALA A 78 5.59 1.47 -9.18
N LEU A 79 5.72 0.36 -8.44
CA LEU A 79 4.72 -0.03 -7.44
C LEU A 79 4.72 0.92 -6.25
N LEU A 80 5.89 1.28 -5.72
CA LEU A 80 6.00 2.19 -4.58
C LEU A 80 5.37 3.55 -4.89
N GLU A 81 5.61 4.11 -6.07
CA GLU A 81 4.99 5.35 -6.53
C GLU A 81 3.46 5.23 -6.60
N ALA A 82 2.94 4.14 -7.17
CA ALA A 82 1.50 3.91 -7.29
C ALA A 82 0.81 3.74 -5.91
N VAL A 83 1.40 2.95 -5.02
CA VAL A 83 0.92 2.75 -3.65
C VAL A 83 0.98 4.06 -2.86
N THR A 84 2.05 4.84 -3.01
CA THR A 84 2.19 6.14 -2.35
C THR A 84 1.13 7.13 -2.84
N ALA A 85 0.86 7.18 -4.15
CA ALA A 85 -0.18 8.02 -4.71
C ALA A 85 -1.58 7.62 -4.20
N ALA A 86 -1.87 6.32 -4.14
CA ALA A 86 -3.13 5.79 -3.62
C ALA A 86 -3.32 6.10 -2.13
N ALA A 87 -2.28 5.88 -1.31
CA ALA A 87 -2.32 6.23 0.12
C ALA A 87 -2.56 7.74 0.33
N ASN A 88 -1.89 8.59 -0.45
CA ASN A 88 -2.09 10.03 -0.40
C ASN A 88 -3.52 10.43 -0.81
N GLU A 89 -4.11 9.78 -1.82
CA GLU A 89 -5.50 10.04 -2.21
C GLU A 89 -6.48 9.59 -1.13
N ALA A 90 -6.28 8.42 -0.52
CA ALA A 90 -7.10 7.93 0.58
C ALA A 90 -7.09 8.89 1.78
N TRP A 91 -5.96 9.54 2.08
CA TRP A 91 -5.88 10.56 3.13
C TRP A 91 -6.51 11.91 2.76
N ARG A 92 -6.49 12.26 1.47
CA ARG A 92 -7.15 13.48 0.96
C ARG A 92 -8.67 13.34 0.91
N ARG A 93 -9.15 12.14 0.59
CA ARG A 93 -10.57 11.80 0.47
C ARG A 93 -10.88 10.59 1.34
N PRO A 94 -10.72 10.72 2.68
CA PRO A 94 -11.12 9.66 3.56
C PRO A 94 -12.62 9.42 3.35
N ARG A 95 -13.07 8.18 3.56
CA ARG A 95 -14.52 7.93 3.53
C ARG A 95 -15.21 8.88 4.52
N ARG A 96 -16.43 9.34 4.19
CA ARG A 96 -17.15 10.36 4.99
C ARG A 96 -17.28 10.01 6.48
N ASP A 97 -17.35 8.73 6.82
CA ASP A 97 -17.35 8.22 8.21
C ASP A 97 -16.03 8.49 8.96
N LEU A 98 -14.92 8.67 8.25
CA LEU A 98 -13.61 9.05 8.79
C LEU A 98 -13.37 10.57 8.82
N GLU A 99 -14.25 11.38 8.21
CA GLU A 99 -14.16 12.85 8.32
C GLU A 99 -14.41 13.32 9.74
N VAL A 100 -15.23 12.59 10.52
CA VAL A 100 -15.48 12.85 11.94
C VAL A 100 -14.18 12.73 12.76
N VAL A 101 -13.33 11.75 12.46
CA VAL A 101 -12.06 11.54 13.18
C VAL A 101 -11.05 12.67 12.91
N LYS A 102 -11.06 13.27 11.72
CA LYS A 102 -10.16 14.41 11.40
C LYS A 102 -10.56 15.69 12.11
N ALA A 103 -11.81 15.81 12.56
CA ALA A 103 -12.27 16.94 13.39
C ALA A 103 -11.91 16.76 14.88
N GLU A 104 -11.58 15.53 15.30
CA GLU A 104 -11.38 15.17 16.72
C GLU A 104 -9.90 15.10 17.16
N GLU A 105 -8.93 15.39 16.29
CA GLU A 105 -7.53 15.65 16.71
C GLU A 105 -7.35 17.05 17.39
N GLY A 106 -8.43 17.55 18.01
CA GLY A 106 -8.41 18.55 19.07
C GLY A 106 -8.80 17.87 20.39
N ILE A 107 -7.79 17.44 21.14
CA ILE A 107 -7.94 16.66 22.37
C ILE A 107 -8.40 17.57 23.53
N GLY A 108 -9.50 17.20 24.20
CA GLY A 108 -9.98 17.74 25.50
C GLY A 108 -11.33 18.45 25.38
N THR A 109 -12.41 18.11 26.07
CA THR A 109 -12.63 17.35 27.32
C THR A 109 -14.07 16.86 27.26
N VAL A 110 -14.33 15.56 27.48
CA VAL A 110 -15.71 15.09 27.69
C VAL A 110 -16.12 15.49 29.10
N ALA A 111 -16.89 16.57 29.22
CA ALA A 111 -17.65 16.85 30.43
C ALA A 111 -18.88 15.94 30.44
N GLU A 112 -18.94 15.05 31.43
CA GLU A 112 -20.11 14.21 31.73
C GLU A 112 -21.37 15.07 31.95
N ALA A 113 -22.43 14.77 31.19
CA ALA A 113 -23.75 15.31 31.39
C ALA A 113 -24.62 14.27 32.14
N ARG A 114 -24.66 14.48 33.46
CA ARG A 114 -25.76 14.34 34.42
C ARG A 114 -26.92 13.38 34.13
#